data_AF-A0A258BWN7-F1
#
_entry.id   AF-A0A258BWN7-F1
#
_cell.length_a   1.000
_cell.length_b   1.000
_cell.length_c   1.000
_cell.angle_alpha   90.00
_cell.angle_beta   90.00
_cell.angle_gamma   90.00
#
_symmetry.space_group_name_H-M   'P 1'
#
loop_
_entity.id
_entity.type
_entity.pdbx_description
1 polymer ?
#
loop_
_entity_poly.entity_id
_entity_poly.type
_entity_poly.pdbx_seq_one_letter_code
_entity_poly.pdbx_strand_id
1 'polypeptide(L)'
;AGALDQDDVALIPITTGMMRLFGQSYLSSITIAVDDTERIAETEAAAHALLLARHGTEDFQIRNTASILASVEETQNSFSILLGSVAAISLLVGGIGVMNIMLVSVSERTREIGVRMATGARRSDILTQFIVESLVVGGLGGIAGVAIGFGIVFILAQSGMSVAVTPLPAILAFSSALGTGLVFGLLPARQASRLDPVAALASE
;
A
#
# COMPACT_ATOMS: atom_id res chain seq x y z
N ALA A 1 -7.10 8.53 -27.95
CA ALA A 1 -8.08 9.48 -28.52
C ALA A 1 -8.58 10.34 -27.38
N GLY A 2 -8.40 11.66 -27.49
CA GLY A 2 -8.41 12.61 -26.38
C GLY A 2 -9.67 12.59 -25.52
N ALA A 3 -9.48 12.70 -24.20
CA ALA A 3 -10.50 13.18 -23.30
C ALA A 3 -10.99 14.53 -23.87
N LEU A 4 -12.27 14.64 -24.18
CA LEU A 4 -12.86 15.93 -24.52
C LEU A 4 -12.65 16.84 -23.31
N ASP A 5 -11.91 17.92 -23.54
CA ASP A 5 -11.74 18.99 -22.59
C ASP A 5 -13.14 19.54 -22.26
N GLN A 6 -13.57 19.40 -21.01
CA GLN A 6 -14.91 19.80 -20.58
C GLN A 6 -15.06 21.33 -20.56
N ASP A 7 -13.94 22.05 -20.67
CA ASP A 7 -13.86 23.50 -20.64
C ASP A 7 -14.35 24.16 -21.94
N ASP A 8 -14.40 23.42 -23.07
CA ASP A 8 -14.87 23.90 -24.38
C ASP A 8 -16.26 23.32 -24.77
N VAL A 9 -17.11 23.02 -23.78
CA VAL A 9 -18.45 22.43 -24.02
C VAL A 9 -19.55 23.48 -23.82
N ALA A 10 -20.34 23.71 -24.87
CA ALA A 10 -21.57 24.51 -24.80
C ALA A 10 -22.81 23.61 -24.65
N LEU A 11 -23.62 23.85 -23.61
CA LEU A 11 -24.88 23.14 -23.40
C LEU A 11 -26.03 23.81 -24.15
N ILE A 12 -26.70 23.06 -25.02
CA ILE A 12 -27.81 23.55 -25.85
C ILE A 12 -29.03 22.64 -25.64
N PRO A 13 -30.25 23.19 -25.54
CA PRO A 13 -31.46 22.38 -25.46
C PRO A 13 -31.58 21.41 -26.65
N ILE A 14 -31.97 20.17 -26.36
CA ILE A 14 -31.98 19.06 -27.31
C ILE A 14 -32.83 19.35 -28.55
N THR A 15 -34.00 19.96 -28.36
CA THR A 15 -34.93 20.33 -29.44
C THR A 15 -34.32 21.35 -30.39
N THR A 16 -33.52 22.29 -29.88
CA THR A 16 -32.84 23.32 -30.67
C THR A 16 -31.66 22.73 -31.44
N GLY A 17 -30.86 21.87 -30.79
CA GLY A 17 -29.74 21.19 -31.40
C GLY A 17 -30.17 20.30 -32.58
N MET A 18 -31.19 19.46 -32.38
CA MET A 18 -31.68 18.52 -33.38
C MET A 18 -32.25 19.23 -34.62
N MET A 19 -33.13 20.22 -34.44
CA MET A 19 -33.81 20.87 -35.57
C MET A 19 -32.99 21.95 -36.28
N ARG A 20 -32.15 22.70 -35.55
CA ARG A 20 -31.52 23.91 -36.10
C ARG A 20 -30.02 23.83 -36.31
N LEU A 21 -29.31 22.94 -35.60
CA LEU A 21 -27.85 22.86 -35.67
C LEU A 21 -27.37 21.62 -36.42
N PHE A 22 -27.91 20.45 -36.08
CA PHE A 22 -27.41 19.17 -36.61
C PHE A 22 -28.32 18.56 -37.69
N GLY A 23 -29.59 18.93 -37.74
CA GLY A 23 -30.55 18.38 -38.72
C GLY A 23 -30.77 16.86 -38.57
N GLN A 24 -30.53 16.31 -37.39
CA GLN A 24 -30.65 14.88 -37.08
C GLN A 24 -31.90 14.62 -36.23
N SER A 25 -32.60 13.53 -36.52
CA SER A 25 -33.80 13.08 -35.79
C SER A 25 -33.51 11.97 -34.77
N TYR A 26 -32.26 11.55 -34.61
CA TYR A 26 -31.85 10.50 -33.68
C TYR A 26 -30.92 11.04 -32.59
N LEU A 27 -30.83 10.31 -31.47
CA LEU A 27 -29.99 10.62 -30.32
C LEU A 27 -28.67 9.86 -30.42
N SER A 28 -27.55 10.49 -30.06
CA SER A 28 -26.24 9.83 -30.02
C SER A 28 -26.00 9.06 -28.71
N SER A 29 -26.57 9.52 -27.59
CA SER A 29 -26.50 8.83 -26.30
C SER A 29 -27.66 9.25 -25.41
N ILE A 30 -28.06 8.36 -24.50
CA ILE A 30 -29.05 8.62 -23.45
C ILE A 30 -28.40 8.25 -22.13
N THR A 31 -28.31 9.22 -21.20
CA THR A 31 -27.82 8.97 -19.85
C THR A 31 -29.02 8.74 -18.93
N ILE A 32 -29.03 7.59 -18.26
CA ILE A 32 -30.04 7.25 -17.26
C ILE A 32 -29.36 7.36 -15.89
N ALA A 33 -29.82 8.30 -15.06
CA ALA A 33 -29.39 8.40 -13.68
C ALA A 33 -30.22 7.43 -12.83
N VAL A 34 -29.53 6.62 -12.02
CA VAL A 34 -30.14 5.69 -11.07
C VAL A 34 -29.66 6.09 -9.68
N ASP A 35 -30.59 6.37 -8.77
CA ASP A 35 -30.26 6.85 -7.43
C ASP A 35 -29.57 5.78 -6.57
N ASP A 36 -29.86 4.50 -6.83
CA ASP A 36 -29.37 3.37 -6.05
C ASP A 36 -28.45 2.48 -6.91
N THR A 37 -27.20 2.31 -6.45
CA THR A 37 -26.18 1.50 -7.11
C THR A 37 -26.55 0.02 -7.22
N GLU A 38 -27.30 -0.52 -6.26
CA GLU A 38 -27.70 -1.93 -6.27
C GLU A 38 -28.70 -2.24 -7.40
N ARG A 39 -29.47 -1.23 -7.81
CA ARG A 39 -30.51 -1.35 -8.84
C ARG A 39 -29.98 -1.10 -10.25
N ILE A 40 -28.70 -0.78 -10.41
CA ILE A 40 -28.13 -0.46 -11.73
C ILE A 40 -28.18 -1.68 -12.65
N ALA A 41 -27.87 -2.88 -12.15
CA ALA A 41 -27.92 -4.11 -12.95
C ALA A 41 -29.36 -4.46 -13.40
N GLU A 42 -30.33 -4.30 -12.49
CA GLU A 42 -31.75 -4.49 -12.82
C GLU A 42 -32.25 -3.46 -13.84
N THR A 43 -31.83 -2.19 -13.67
CA THR A 43 -32.20 -1.09 -14.57
C THR A 43 -31.57 -1.27 -15.95
N GLU A 44 -30.33 -1.76 -16.02
CA GLU A 44 -29.65 -2.12 -17.26
C GLU A 44 -30.41 -3.22 -18.00
N ALA A 45 -30.80 -4.30 -17.31
CA ALA A 45 -31.58 -5.38 -17.90
C ALA A 45 -32.96 -4.90 -18.39
N ALA A 46 -33.65 -4.07 -17.60
CA ALA A 46 -34.94 -3.52 -17.97
C ALA A 46 -34.83 -2.55 -19.16
N ALA A 47 -33.80 -1.71 -19.20
CA ALA A 47 -33.53 -0.80 -20.31
C ALA A 47 -33.18 -1.58 -21.59
N HIS A 48 -32.37 -2.64 -21.47
CA HIS A 48 -32.05 -3.52 -22.58
C HIS A 48 -33.30 -4.15 -23.19
N ALA A 49 -34.17 -4.74 -22.35
CA ALA A 49 -35.41 -5.35 -22.81
C ALA A 49 -36.36 -4.33 -23.46
N LEU A 50 -36.46 -3.12 -22.89
CA LEU A 50 -37.30 -2.05 -23.43
C LEU A 50 -36.80 -1.56 -24.80
N LEU A 51 -35.49 -1.36 -24.95
CA LEU A 51 -34.89 -0.91 -26.21
C LEU A 51 -34.97 -1.99 -27.28
N LEU A 52 -34.69 -3.25 -26.94
CA LEU A 52 -34.83 -4.38 -27.86
C LEU A 52 -36.28 -4.52 -28.36
N ALA A 53 -37.26 -4.37 -27.46
CA ALA A 53 -38.68 -4.42 -27.83
C ALA A 53 -39.10 -3.26 -28.74
N ARG A 54 -38.47 -2.08 -28.62
CA ARG A 54 -38.79 -0.90 -29.45
C ARG A 54 -38.07 -0.89 -30.80
N HIS A 55 -36.82 -1.34 -30.82
CA HIS A 55 -35.96 -1.30 -32.01
C HIS A 55 -36.11 -2.58 -32.85
N GLY A 56 -36.45 -3.72 -32.23
CA GLY A 56 -36.60 -5.01 -32.90
C GLY A 56 -35.28 -5.69 -33.28
N THR A 57 -34.15 -5.02 -33.06
CA THR A 57 -32.77 -5.50 -33.30
C THR A 57 -31.83 -4.91 -32.25
N GLU A 58 -30.71 -5.57 -31.97
CA GLU A 58 -29.64 -5.03 -31.11
C GLU A 58 -28.77 -4.05 -31.90
N ASP A 59 -29.20 -2.78 -31.98
CA ASP A 59 -28.47 -1.67 -32.60
C ASP A 59 -27.93 -0.65 -31.57
N PHE A 60 -27.99 -0.98 -30.28
CA PHE A 60 -27.60 -0.12 -29.17
C PHE A 60 -26.57 -0.79 -28.25
N GLN A 61 -25.78 0.02 -27.54
CA GLN A 61 -24.86 -0.45 -26.50
C GLN A 61 -25.17 0.27 -25.19
N ILE A 62 -25.41 -0.49 -24.13
CA ILE A 62 -25.54 0.07 -22.78
C ILE A 62 -24.16 0.05 -22.12
N ARG A 63 -23.73 1.20 -21.60
CA ARG A 63 -22.49 1.32 -20.83
C ARG A 63 -22.84 1.56 -19.37
N ASN A 64 -22.57 0.55 -18.55
CA ASN A 64 -22.75 0.64 -17.11
C ASN A 64 -21.49 1.26 -16.47
N THR A 65 -21.62 2.48 -15.96
CA THR A 65 -20.51 3.18 -15.28
C THR A 65 -20.13 2.50 -13.96
N ALA A 66 -21.09 1.84 -13.28
CA ALA A 66 -20.83 1.15 -12.02
C ALA A 66 -19.99 -0.12 -12.22
N SER A 67 -20.19 -0.87 -13.31
CA SER A 67 -19.35 -2.02 -13.63
C SER A 67 -17.91 -1.60 -13.94
N ILE A 68 -17.72 -0.48 -14.65
CA ILE A 68 -16.39 0.10 -14.89
C ILE A 68 -15.72 0.49 -13.57
N LEU A 69 -16.45 1.17 -12.68
CA LEU A 69 -15.93 1.56 -11.37
C LEU A 69 -15.53 0.33 -10.54
N ALA A 70 -16.39 -0.68 -10.50
CA ALA A 70 -16.11 -1.94 -9.80
C ALA A 70 -14.87 -2.65 -10.36
N SER A 71 -14.70 -2.73 -11.68
CA SER A 71 -13.49 -3.30 -12.29
C SER A 71 -12.23 -2.51 -11.97
N VAL A 72 -12.32 -1.17 -11.88
CA VAL A 72 -11.20 -0.32 -11.46
C VAL A 72 -10.84 -0.57 -10.00
N GLU A 73 -11.83 -0.65 -9.10
CA GLU A 73 -11.63 -0.97 -7.68
C GLU A 73 -11.02 -2.36 -7.49
N GLU A 74 -11.52 -3.37 -8.20
CA GLU A 74 -10.97 -4.74 -8.16
C GLU A 74 -9.50 -4.78 -8.62
N THR A 75 -9.19 -4.05 -9.70
CA THR A 75 -7.82 -3.93 -10.21
C THR A 75 -6.91 -3.22 -9.20
N GLN A 76 -7.37 -2.12 -8.60
CA GLN A 76 -6.62 -1.41 -7.55
C GLN A 76 -6.39 -2.28 -6.31
N ASN A 77 -7.40 -3.05 -5.89
CA ASN A 77 -7.28 -3.97 -4.77
C ASN A 77 -6.27 -5.09 -5.09
N SER A 78 -6.32 -5.64 -6.30
CA SER A 78 -5.37 -6.64 -6.76
C SER A 78 -3.93 -6.12 -6.74
N PHE A 79 -3.69 -4.90 -7.22
CA PHE A 79 -2.40 -4.25 -7.10
C PHE A 79 -2.00 -4.01 -5.64
N SER A 80 -2.94 -3.58 -4.80
CA SER A 80 -2.67 -3.35 -3.37
C SER A 80 -2.23 -4.64 -2.66
N ILE A 81 -2.88 -5.77 -2.93
CA ILE A 81 -2.51 -7.09 -2.40
C ILE A 81 -1.14 -7.51 -2.94
N LEU A 82 -0.89 -7.33 -4.24
CA LEU A 82 0.40 -7.68 -4.86
C LEU A 82 1.54 -6.87 -4.23
N LEU A 83 1.43 -5.54 -4.18
CA LEU A 83 2.43 -4.67 -3.59
C LEU A 83 2.60 -4.94 -2.08
N GLY A 84 1.50 -5.17 -1.36
CA GLY A 84 1.51 -5.55 0.05
C GLY A 84 2.25 -6.86 0.30
N SER A 85 2.07 -7.84 -0.58
CA SER A 85 2.77 -9.13 -0.51
C SER A 85 4.26 -8.99 -0.77
N VAL A 86 4.65 -8.22 -1.78
CA VAL A 86 6.06 -7.90 -2.05
C VAL A 86 6.68 -7.18 -0.86
N ALA A 87 5.98 -6.18 -0.30
CA ALA A 87 6.44 -5.46 0.89
C ALA A 87 6.64 -6.40 2.09
N ALA A 88 5.70 -7.32 2.33
CA ALA A 88 5.82 -8.31 3.41
C ALA A 88 7.02 -9.25 3.23
N ILE A 89 7.27 -9.73 2.01
CA ILE A 89 8.44 -10.57 1.70
C ILE A 89 9.73 -9.77 1.88
N SER A 90 9.81 -8.55 1.37
CA SER A 90 10.97 -7.67 1.54
C SER A 90 11.25 -7.39 3.02
N LEU A 91 10.20 -7.20 3.82
CA LEU A 91 10.30 -6.99 5.25
C LEU A 91 10.84 -8.23 5.97
N LEU A 92 10.42 -9.42 5.56
CA LEU A 92 10.92 -10.69 6.09
C LEU A 92 12.41 -10.88 5.75
N VAL A 93 12.79 -10.70 4.49
CA VAL A 93 14.19 -10.83 4.05
C VAL A 93 15.08 -9.78 4.72
N GLY A 94 14.62 -8.54 4.82
CA GLY A 94 15.32 -7.48 5.55
C GLY A 94 15.47 -7.80 7.03
N GLY A 95 14.42 -8.33 7.66
CA GLY A 95 14.44 -8.79 9.05
C GLY A 95 15.44 -9.92 9.31
N ILE A 96 15.53 -10.91 8.40
CA ILE A 96 16.57 -11.95 8.46
C ILE A 96 17.97 -11.33 8.38
N GLY A 97 18.16 -10.31 7.53
CA GLY A 97 19.43 -9.58 7.44
C GLY A 97 19.81 -8.91 8.76
N VAL A 98 18.87 -8.21 9.39
CA VAL A 98 19.06 -7.60 10.72
C VAL A 98 19.40 -8.66 11.77
N MET A 99 18.67 -9.77 11.79
CA MET A 99 18.94 -10.88 12.70
C MET A 99 20.36 -11.42 12.54
N ASN A 100 20.81 -11.61 11.30
CA ASN A 100 22.15 -12.15 11.02
C ASN A 100 23.26 -11.19 11.48
N ILE A 101 23.11 -9.90 11.19
CA ILE A 101 24.05 -8.87 11.66
C ILE A 101 24.12 -8.87 13.20
N MET A 102 22.97 -8.98 13.87
CA MET A 102 22.92 -9.05 15.33
C MET A 102 23.57 -10.33 15.87
N LEU A 103 23.38 -11.50 15.24
CA LEU A 103 24.03 -12.75 15.66
C LEU A 103 25.55 -12.68 15.53
N VAL A 104 26.04 -12.11 14.44
CA VAL A 104 27.48 -11.88 14.23
C VAL A 104 28.00 -10.89 15.29
N SER A 105 27.30 -9.79 15.52
CA SER A 105 27.72 -8.79 16.52
C SER A 105 27.77 -9.35 17.95
N VAL A 106 26.81 -10.21 18.33
CA VAL A 106 26.85 -10.92 19.61
C VAL A 106 28.07 -11.82 19.70
N SER A 107 28.39 -12.53 18.62
CA SER A 107 29.54 -13.44 18.57
C SER A 107 30.87 -12.69 18.70
N GLU A 108 31.02 -11.57 18.00
CA GLU A 108 32.21 -10.70 18.10
C GLU A 108 32.37 -10.07 19.49
N ARG A 109 31.27 -9.72 20.14
CA ARG A 109 31.25 -9.08 21.47
C ARG A 109 31.09 -10.08 22.63
N THR A 110 31.25 -11.38 22.40
CA THR A 110 31.03 -12.44 23.40
C THR A 110 31.81 -12.19 24.69
N ARG A 111 33.10 -11.86 24.58
CA ARG A 111 33.98 -11.59 25.74
C ARG A 111 33.55 -10.37 26.54
N GLU A 112 33.10 -9.31 25.87
CA GLU A 112 32.59 -8.09 26.52
C GLU A 112 31.31 -8.38 27.33
N ILE A 113 30.40 -9.18 26.75
CA ILE A 113 29.17 -9.62 27.42
C ILE A 113 29.52 -10.49 28.65
N GLY A 114 30.50 -11.39 28.51
CA GLY A 114 31.01 -12.22 29.60
C GLY A 114 31.55 -11.41 30.78
N VAL A 115 32.34 -10.36 30.50
CA VAL A 115 32.83 -9.44 31.53
C VAL A 115 31.69 -8.72 32.24
N ARG A 116 30.68 -8.21 31.50
CA ARG A 116 29.49 -7.56 32.11
C ARG A 116 28.72 -8.50 33.03
N MET A 117 28.54 -9.76 32.62
CA MET A 117 27.83 -10.74 33.44
C MET A 117 28.65 -11.16 34.66
N ALA A 118 29.98 -11.27 34.53
CA ALA A 118 30.88 -11.56 35.65
C ALA A 118 30.94 -10.44 36.69
N THR A 119 30.75 -9.18 36.28
CA THR A 119 30.66 -8.02 37.19
C THR A 119 29.26 -7.79 37.77
N GLY A 120 28.28 -8.65 37.46
CA GLY A 120 26.97 -8.68 38.09
C GLY A 120 25.79 -8.21 37.24
N ALA A 121 25.96 -7.97 35.94
CA ALA A 121 24.83 -7.67 35.04
C ALA A 121 23.84 -8.85 35.00
N ARG A 122 22.55 -8.55 35.08
CA ARG A 122 21.51 -9.58 34.98
C ARG A 122 21.29 -9.94 33.50
N ARG A 123 20.81 -11.16 33.26
CA ARG A 123 20.40 -11.59 31.90
C ARG A 123 19.37 -10.65 31.27
N SER A 124 18.50 -10.06 32.09
CA SER A 124 17.52 -9.04 31.67
C SER A 124 18.19 -7.80 31.09
N ASP A 125 19.32 -7.37 31.66
CA ASP A 125 19.97 -6.13 31.28
C ASP A 125 20.60 -6.29 29.88
N ILE A 126 21.27 -7.42 29.66
CA ILE A 126 21.82 -7.82 28.36
C ILE A 126 20.70 -7.96 27.33
N LEU A 127 19.59 -8.62 27.68
CA LEU A 127 18.44 -8.77 26.80
C LEU A 127 17.88 -7.40 26.38
N THR A 128 17.66 -6.49 27.33
CA THR A 128 17.13 -5.15 27.04
C THR A 128 18.08 -4.32 26.20
N GLN A 129 19.39 -4.44 26.41
CA GLN A 129 20.39 -3.73 25.60
C GLN A 129 20.29 -4.13 24.12
N PHE A 130 20.29 -5.42 23.81
CA PHE A 130 20.23 -5.89 22.42
C PHE A 130 18.86 -5.66 21.77
N ILE A 131 17.76 -5.72 22.54
CA ILE A 131 16.44 -5.33 22.04
C ILE A 131 16.42 -3.84 21.67
N VAL A 132 16.96 -2.97 22.53
CA VAL A 132 17.03 -1.54 22.26
C VAL A 132 17.94 -1.26 21.05
N GLU A 133 19.08 -1.93 20.91
CA GLU A 133 19.94 -1.83 19.72
C GLU A 133 19.18 -2.20 18.44
N SER A 134 18.41 -3.29 18.48
CA SER A 134 17.58 -3.72 17.34
C SER A 134 16.45 -2.74 17.02
N LEU A 135 15.80 -2.18 18.05
CA LEU A 135 14.75 -1.18 17.90
C LEU A 135 15.28 0.16 17.37
N VAL A 136 16.50 0.56 17.78
CA VAL A 136 17.16 1.77 17.29
C VAL A 136 17.52 1.60 15.81
N VAL A 137 18.09 0.45 15.43
CA VAL A 137 18.39 0.15 14.02
C VAL A 137 17.11 0.12 13.18
N GLY A 138 16.06 -0.58 13.65
CA GLY A 138 14.77 -0.62 12.97
C GLY A 138 14.08 0.75 12.90
N GLY A 139 14.16 1.54 13.97
CA GLY A 139 13.59 2.88 14.04
C GLY A 139 14.30 3.87 13.11
N LEU A 140 15.63 3.87 13.08
CA LEU A 140 16.41 4.69 12.15
C LEU A 140 16.17 4.29 10.70
N GLY A 141 16.13 2.98 10.42
CA GLY A 141 15.76 2.46 9.10
C GLY A 141 14.33 2.85 8.69
N GLY A 142 13.38 2.80 9.62
CA GLY A 142 12.00 3.23 9.41
C GLY A 142 11.88 4.73 9.13
N ILE A 143 12.57 5.58 9.89
CA ILE A 143 12.62 7.03 9.65
C ILE A 143 13.23 7.32 8.27
N ALA A 144 14.35 6.68 7.94
CA ALA A 144 15.00 6.85 6.65
C ALA A 144 14.09 6.39 5.50
N GLY A 145 13.43 5.23 5.64
CA GLY A 145 12.50 4.70 4.64
C GLY A 145 11.29 5.63 4.41
N VAL A 146 10.70 6.14 5.49
CA VAL A 146 9.59 7.10 5.42
C VAL A 146 10.06 8.41 4.76
N ALA A 147 11.23 8.93 5.13
CA ALA A 147 11.79 10.14 4.53
C ALA A 147 12.06 9.98 3.03
N ILE A 148 12.62 8.83 2.61
CA ILE A 148 12.82 8.49 1.20
C ILE A 148 11.46 8.40 0.48
N GLY A 149 10.46 7.77 1.09
CA GLY A 149 9.10 7.68 0.56
C GLY A 149 8.48 9.05 0.29
N PHE A 150 8.55 9.96 1.27
CA PHE A 150 8.11 11.35 1.08
C PHE A 150 8.92 12.10 0.01
N GLY A 151 10.23 11.84 -0.09
CA GLY A 151 11.07 12.39 -1.16
C GLY A 151 10.62 11.96 -2.55
N ILE A 152 10.27 10.68 -2.73
CA ILE A 152 9.73 10.15 -3.99
C ILE A 152 8.38 10.82 -4.31
N VAL A 153 7.49 10.92 -3.33
CA VAL A 153 6.19 11.59 -3.49
C VAL A 153 6.36 13.04 -3.93
N PHE A 154 7.31 13.77 -3.35
CA PHE A 154 7.59 15.15 -3.72
C PHE A 154 8.06 15.28 -5.18
N ILE A 155 8.93 14.37 -5.64
CA ILE A 155 9.38 14.34 -7.04
C ILE A 155 8.22 14.03 -7.99
N LEU A 156 7.36 13.07 -7.63
CA LEU A 156 6.18 12.73 -8.43
C LEU A 156 5.18 13.88 -8.51
N ALA A 157 4.96 14.60 -7.42
CA ALA A 157 4.08 15.77 -7.41
C ALA A 157 4.54 16.86 -8.40
N GLN A 158 5.86 17.06 -8.58
CA GLN A 158 6.38 18.02 -9.57
C GLN A 158 6.17 17.57 -11.01
N SER A 159 6.02 16.26 -11.26
CA SER A 159 5.75 15.71 -12.60
C SER A 159 4.29 15.85 -13.06
N GLY A 160 3.44 16.52 -12.29
CA GLY A 160 2.01 16.71 -12.58
C GLY A 160 1.13 15.52 -12.17
N MET A 161 1.69 14.54 -11.44
CA MET A 161 0.93 13.43 -10.90
C MET A 161 0.28 13.82 -9.56
N SER A 162 -1.04 13.71 -9.49
CA SER A 162 -1.78 13.93 -8.23
C SER A 162 -1.56 12.74 -7.30
N VAL A 163 -0.80 12.95 -6.22
CA VAL A 163 -0.53 11.93 -5.20
C VAL A 163 -1.19 12.36 -3.88
N ALA A 164 -2.14 11.56 -3.40
CA ALA A 164 -2.78 11.79 -2.12
C ALA A 164 -1.84 11.39 -0.96
N VAL A 165 -1.46 12.37 -0.15
CA VAL A 165 -0.59 12.14 1.02
C VAL A 165 -1.46 12.00 2.27
N THR A 166 -1.48 10.79 2.84
CA THR A 166 -2.17 10.52 4.11
C THR A 166 -1.17 10.04 5.16
N PRO A 167 -1.40 10.32 6.46
CA PRO A 167 -0.47 9.93 7.51
C PRO A 167 -0.49 8.42 7.81
N LEU A 168 -1.58 7.72 7.48
CA LEU A 168 -1.80 6.33 7.87
C LEU A 168 -0.74 5.36 7.29
N PRO A 169 -0.41 5.40 5.99
CA PRO A 169 0.65 4.53 5.43
C PRO A 169 2.02 4.78 6.05
N ALA A 170 2.36 6.04 6.36
CA ALA A 170 3.64 6.38 6.98
C ALA A 170 3.74 5.82 8.41
N ILE A 171 2.67 5.90 9.19
CA ILE A 171 2.59 5.30 10.54
C ILE A 171 2.70 3.79 10.44
N LEU A 172 1.98 3.16 9.50
CA LEU A 172 2.05 1.71 9.28
C LEU A 172 3.47 1.27 8.91
N ALA A 173 4.14 1.97 7.99
CA ALA A 173 5.51 1.69 7.59
C ALA A 173 6.51 1.84 8.75
N PHE A 174 6.39 2.89 9.55
CA PHE A 174 7.25 3.07 10.72
C PHE A 174 7.00 2.00 11.80
N SER A 175 5.73 1.67 12.05
CA SER A 175 5.35 0.63 13.01
C SER A 175 5.81 -0.77 12.59
N SER A 176 5.78 -1.08 11.29
CA SER A 176 6.24 -2.37 10.77
C SER A 176 7.77 -2.50 10.86
N ALA A 177 8.52 -1.40 10.67
CA ALA A 177 9.97 -1.36 10.88
C ALA A 177 10.37 -1.57 12.35
N LEU A 178 9.62 -0.97 13.29
CA LEU A 178 9.83 -1.25 14.72
C LEU A 178 9.45 -2.70 15.07
N GLY A 179 8.33 -3.18 14.53
CA GLY A 179 7.86 -4.55 14.72
C GLY A 179 8.88 -5.59 14.25
N THR A 180 9.53 -5.36 13.12
CA THR A 180 10.57 -6.28 12.63
C THR A 180 11.85 -6.20 13.43
N GLY A 181 12.29 -5.02 13.83
CA GLY A 181 13.41 -4.87 14.77
C GLY A 181 13.17 -5.64 16.07
N LEU A 182 11.94 -5.61 16.59
CA LEU A 182 11.55 -6.36 17.79
C LEU A 182 11.55 -7.88 17.56
N VAL A 183 10.88 -8.35 16.50
CA VAL A 183 10.72 -9.79 16.22
C VAL A 183 12.06 -10.45 15.90
N PHE A 184 12.83 -9.86 14.99
CA PHE A 184 14.11 -10.41 14.54
C PHE A 184 15.27 -10.13 15.50
N GLY A 185 15.17 -9.10 16.35
CA GLY A 185 16.13 -8.82 17.42
C GLY A 185 15.96 -9.71 18.66
N LEU A 186 14.76 -10.28 18.88
CA LEU A 186 14.48 -11.06 20.09
C LEU A 186 15.31 -12.35 20.19
N LEU A 187 15.50 -13.05 19.07
CA LEU A 187 16.29 -14.29 19.01
C LEU A 187 17.76 -14.06 19.40
N PRO A 188 18.53 -13.17 18.74
CA PRO A 188 19.91 -12.90 19.10
C PRO A 188 20.04 -12.31 20.51
N ALA A 189 19.13 -11.42 20.92
CA ALA A 189 19.15 -10.86 22.27
C ALA A 189 18.97 -11.94 23.35
N ARG A 190 18.08 -12.91 23.12
CA ARG A 190 17.92 -14.07 24.00
C ARG A 190 19.18 -14.95 24.03
N GLN A 191 19.81 -15.17 22.88
CA GLN A 191 21.04 -15.95 22.80
C GLN A 191 22.18 -15.28 23.59
N ALA A 192 22.37 -13.98 23.42
CA ALA A 192 23.35 -13.19 24.17
C ALA A 192 23.11 -13.23 25.69
N SER A 193 21.86 -13.07 26.13
CA SER A 193 21.52 -13.09 27.56
C SER A 193 21.74 -14.44 28.26
N ARG A 194 21.89 -15.53 27.48
CA ARG A 194 22.04 -16.90 28.00
C ARG A 194 23.47 -17.43 27.89
N LEU A 195 24.42 -16.60 27.48
CA LEU A 195 25.84 -16.96 27.46
C LEU A 195 26.32 -17.34 28.87
N ASP A 196 27.18 -18.35 28.97
CA ASP A 196 27.86 -18.68 30.22
C ASP A 196 29.05 -17.73 30.40
N PRO A 197 29.12 -16.93 31.49
CA PRO A 197 30.23 -16.00 31.73
C PRO A 197 31.60 -16.68 31.71
N VAL A 198 31.71 -17.91 32.19
CA VAL A 198 32.98 -18.64 32.25
C VAL A 198 33.42 -19.04 30.84
N ALA A 199 32.51 -19.59 30.04
CA ALA A 199 32.79 -19.93 28.65
C ALA A 199 33.08 -18.69 27.79
N ALA A 200 32.37 -17.59 28.02
CA ALA A 200 32.55 -16.33 27.28
C ALA A 200 33.87 -15.62 27.60
N LEU A 201 34.47 -15.86 28.77
CA LEU A 201 35.80 -15.35 29.12
C LEU A 201 36.93 -16.25 28.64
N ALA A 202 36.64 -17.54 28.44
CA ALA A 202 37.58 -18.54 27.94
C ALA A 202 37.64 -18.62 26.41
N SER A 203 36.65 -18.05 25.70
CA SER A 203 36.70 -17.89 24.24
C SER A 203 37.75 -16.84 23.86
N GLU A 204 38.73 -17.26 23.06
CA GLU A 204 39.79 -16.44 22.47
C GLU A 204 39.25 -15.49 21.38
#